data_AF-A0A2D6VI27-F1
#
_entry.id   AF-A0A2D6VI27-F1
#
_cell.length_a   1.000
_cell.length_b   1.000
_cell.length_c   1.000
_cell.angle_alpha   90.00
_cell.angle_beta   90.00
_cell.angle_gamma   90.00
#
_symmetry.space_group_name_H-M   'P 1'
#
loop_
_entity.id
_entity.type
_entity.pdbx_description
1 polymer ?
#
loop_
_entity_poly.entity_id
_entity_poly.type
_entity_poly.pdbx_seq_one_letter_code
_entity_poly.pdbx_strand_id
1 'polypeptide(L)'
;MTVFSNISKINPDNNKTWKNKIFLTFDIDWAHDEIIEDCYNIIASYSVSTTWFVTHNSKFLNVLKNDNNVELGIHPNFNNLLFNNDNKSSSIVLNELLEIVQDPTSVRSHSLTQNERLIDLFRDCGLTHVSNFFLPHCSNIKGIPFYLWEKMIMIPHFWQDNVSIKMKSGFPLNENKLQSFQVYNFHPIHVYLNTADLNIYEKTRSIHHNPNELISFRHDGYGVRSQLIQLLETCIS
;
A
#
# COMPACT_ATOMS: atom_id res chain seq x y z
N MET A 1 -5.30 -21.86 -7.89
CA MET A 1 -5.92 -20.56 -7.63
C MET A 1 -5.20 -19.88 -6.47
N THR A 2 -4.63 -18.72 -6.74
CA THR A 2 -3.96 -17.91 -5.72
C THR A 2 -5.01 -17.22 -4.86
N VAL A 3 -4.77 -17.10 -3.55
CA VAL A 3 -5.71 -16.46 -2.63
C VAL A 3 -5.20 -15.06 -2.29
N PHE A 4 -6.01 -14.04 -2.62
CA PHE A 4 -5.83 -12.68 -2.17
C PHE A 4 -6.43 -12.51 -0.76
N SER A 5 -5.84 -11.67 0.08
CA SER A 5 -6.31 -11.44 1.45
C SER A 5 -5.93 -10.04 1.92
N ASN A 6 -6.69 -9.50 2.88
CA ASN A 6 -6.37 -8.24 3.53
C ASN A 6 -5.27 -8.43 4.59
N ILE A 7 -4.51 -7.37 4.85
CA ILE A 7 -3.42 -7.32 5.84
C ILE A 7 -3.91 -7.67 7.25
N SER A 8 -5.06 -7.13 7.66
CA SER A 8 -5.72 -7.40 8.95
C SER A 8 -5.96 -8.87 9.26
N LYS A 9 -6.01 -9.74 8.24
CA LYS A 9 -6.26 -11.18 8.42
C LYS A 9 -5.00 -11.95 8.80
N ILE A 10 -3.82 -11.35 8.70
CA ILE A 10 -2.55 -12.01 9.00
C ILE A 10 -2.47 -12.30 10.50
N ASN A 11 -2.19 -13.56 10.83
CA ASN A 11 -1.82 -14.02 12.16
C ASN A 11 -0.52 -14.84 12.03
N PRO A 12 0.61 -14.38 12.62
CA PRO A 12 1.89 -15.09 12.55
C PRO A 12 1.83 -16.55 13.01
N ASP A 13 1.03 -16.88 14.03
CA ASP A 13 0.91 -18.23 14.59
C ASP A 13 0.08 -19.18 13.69
N ASN A 14 -0.67 -18.63 12.74
CA ASN A 14 -1.49 -19.42 11.82
C ASN A 14 -1.04 -19.20 10.38
N ASN A 15 -0.15 -20.07 9.92
CA ASN A 15 0.36 -20.06 8.55
C ASN A 15 -0.74 -20.02 7.49
N LYS A 16 -1.94 -20.58 7.71
CA LYS A 16 -3.02 -20.55 6.70
C LYS A 16 -3.53 -19.13 6.42
N THR A 17 -3.25 -18.18 7.31
CA THR A 17 -3.68 -16.79 7.14
C THR A 17 -2.83 -16.03 6.13
N TRP A 18 -1.56 -16.38 5.96
CA TRP A 18 -0.59 -15.64 5.14
C TRP A 18 0.21 -16.49 4.15
N LYS A 19 0.33 -17.80 4.39
CA LYS A 19 1.14 -18.69 3.56
C LYS A 19 0.49 -18.90 2.19
N ASN A 20 1.29 -18.77 1.13
CA ASN A 20 0.90 -18.88 -0.27
C ASN A 20 -0.25 -17.93 -0.65
N LYS A 21 -0.27 -16.74 -0.05
CA LYS A 21 -1.24 -15.69 -0.35
C LYS A 21 -0.57 -14.44 -0.89
N ILE A 22 -1.38 -13.68 -1.63
CA ILE A 22 -1.04 -12.33 -2.07
C ILE A 22 -1.82 -11.32 -1.23
N PHE A 23 -1.12 -10.28 -0.80
CA PHE A 23 -1.67 -9.12 -0.13
C PHE A 23 -1.41 -7.92 -1.03
N LEU A 24 -2.46 -7.44 -1.68
CA LEU A 24 -2.37 -6.30 -2.56
C LEU A 24 -2.72 -5.04 -1.77
N THR A 25 -1.75 -4.13 -1.65
CA THR A 25 -1.87 -2.95 -0.81
C THR A 25 -1.67 -1.66 -1.60
N PHE A 26 -2.35 -0.60 -1.16
CA PHE A 26 -2.31 0.70 -1.81
C PHE A 26 -2.03 1.81 -0.81
N ASP A 27 -0.94 2.54 -0.99
CA ASP A 27 -0.69 3.78 -0.25
C ASP A 27 -1.34 4.93 -1.05
N ILE A 28 -2.40 5.55 -0.50
CA ILE A 28 -3.20 6.53 -1.25
C ILE A 28 -2.38 7.78 -1.61
N ASP A 29 -1.44 8.19 -0.75
CA ASP A 29 -0.47 9.26 -1.02
C ASP A 29 -1.09 10.55 -1.60
N TRP A 30 -2.18 11.00 -0.97
CA TRP A 30 -2.90 12.23 -1.34
C TRP A 30 -3.37 12.28 -2.80
N ALA A 31 -3.57 11.11 -3.43
CA ALA A 31 -4.13 11.01 -4.78
C ALA A 31 -5.54 11.63 -4.85
N HIS A 32 -5.85 12.26 -5.98
CA HIS A 32 -7.18 12.80 -6.28
C HIS A 32 -8.25 11.69 -6.35
N ASP A 33 -9.50 12.01 -6.01
CA ASP A 33 -10.63 11.04 -5.98
C ASP A 33 -10.72 10.19 -7.27
N GLU A 34 -10.72 10.82 -8.45
CA GLU A 34 -10.78 10.11 -9.75
C GLU A 34 -9.56 9.21 -10.02
N ILE A 35 -8.39 9.52 -9.43
CA ILE A 35 -7.17 8.70 -9.55
C ILE A 35 -7.29 7.46 -8.66
N ILE A 36 -7.84 7.62 -7.44
CA ILE A 36 -8.17 6.50 -6.56
C ILE A 36 -9.23 5.62 -7.23
N GLU A 37 -10.26 6.23 -7.81
CA GLU A 37 -11.34 5.54 -8.51
C GLU A 37 -10.85 4.73 -9.72
N ASP A 38 -10.03 5.32 -10.60
CA ASP A 38 -9.45 4.60 -11.75
C ASP A 38 -8.63 3.38 -11.30
N CYS A 39 -7.86 3.50 -10.22
CA CYS A 39 -7.11 2.39 -9.66
C CYS A 39 -8.03 1.30 -9.08
N TYR A 40 -9.03 1.70 -8.28
CA TYR A 40 -10.01 0.78 -7.69
C TYR A 40 -10.82 0.04 -8.75
N ASN A 41 -11.25 0.70 -9.82
CA ASN A 41 -12.06 0.10 -10.87
C ASN A 41 -11.34 -1.04 -11.60
N ILE A 42 -10.00 -0.98 -11.72
CA ILE A 42 -9.21 -2.12 -12.22
C ILE A 42 -9.43 -3.32 -11.31
N ILE A 43 -9.24 -3.15 -9.99
CA ILE A 43 -9.24 -4.22 -8.99
C ILE A 43 -10.64 -4.79 -8.78
N ALA A 44 -11.66 -3.93 -8.70
CA ALA A 44 -13.04 -4.30 -8.46
C ALA A 44 -13.54 -5.32 -9.51
N SER A 45 -13.07 -5.21 -10.75
CA SER A 45 -13.41 -6.15 -11.83
C SER A 45 -12.93 -7.60 -11.57
N TYR A 46 -11.96 -7.78 -10.66
CA TYR A 46 -11.38 -9.07 -10.29
C TYR A 46 -11.87 -9.62 -8.95
N SER A 47 -12.66 -8.86 -8.18
CA SER A 47 -13.22 -9.28 -6.88
C SER A 47 -12.16 -9.82 -5.89
N VAL A 48 -10.97 -9.21 -5.85
CA VAL A 48 -9.88 -9.60 -4.95
C VAL A 48 -9.84 -8.75 -3.69
N SER A 49 -9.39 -9.34 -2.58
CA SER A 49 -9.19 -8.61 -1.33
C SER A 49 -7.98 -7.67 -1.38
N THR A 50 -8.14 -6.44 -0.89
CA THR A 50 -7.09 -5.40 -0.89
C THR A 50 -7.06 -4.58 0.40
N THR A 51 -5.92 -3.99 0.73
CA THR A 51 -5.79 -3.06 1.86
C THR A 51 -5.35 -1.68 1.37
N TRP A 52 -6.10 -0.63 1.69
CA TRP A 52 -5.81 0.75 1.29
C TRP A 52 -5.39 1.56 2.51
N PHE A 53 -4.17 2.08 2.51
CA PHE A 53 -3.64 2.94 3.56
C PHE A 53 -4.00 4.41 3.26
N VAL A 54 -4.89 4.96 4.09
CA VAL A 54 -5.52 6.27 3.89
C VAL A 54 -4.64 7.42 4.38
N THR A 55 -4.47 8.45 3.56
CA THR A 55 -3.67 9.67 3.86
C THR A 55 -4.49 10.90 4.20
N HIS A 56 -5.74 10.96 3.75
CA HIS A 56 -6.59 12.15 3.87
C HIS A 56 -8.06 11.76 3.68
N ASN A 57 -8.97 12.65 4.07
CA ASN A 57 -10.39 12.48 3.80
C ASN A 57 -10.66 12.67 2.30
N SER A 58 -11.32 11.70 1.69
CA SER A 58 -11.65 11.67 0.26
C SER A 58 -13.10 11.18 0.11
N LYS A 59 -13.84 11.71 -0.87
CA LYS A 59 -15.24 11.26 -1.07
C LYS A 59 -15.29 9.79 -1.48
N PHE A 60 -14.27 9.33 -2.19
CA PHE A 60 -14.16 7.96 -2.68
C PHE A 60 -13.94 6.94 -1.55
N LEU A 61 -13.49 7.36 -0.37
CA LEU A 61 -13.38 6.47 0.80
C LEU A 61 -14.71 5.83 1.20
N ASN A 62 -15.84 6.50 0.95
CA ASN A 62 -17.16 5.92 1.22
C ASN A 62 -17.46 4.72 0.31
N VAL A 63 -16.94 4.71 -0.92
CA VAL A 63 -17.05 3.57 -1.83
C VAL A 63 -16.19 2.43 -1.30
N LEU A 64 -14.91 2.71 -1.00
CA LEU A 64 -13.98 1.72 -0.46
C LEU A 64 -14.48 1.09 0.85
N LYS A 65 -15.03 1.90 1.77
CA LYS A 65 -15.57 1.43 3.06
C LYS A 65 -16.74 0.45 2.90
N ASN A 66 -17.51 0.57 1.83
CA ASN A 66 -18.69 -0.26 1.59
C ASN A 66 -18.37 -1.55 0.79
N ASP A 67 -17.13 -1.74 0.33
CA ASP A 67 -16.70 -2.99 -0.31
C ASP A 67 -16.16 -3.98 0.72
N ASN A 68 -16.79 -5.16 0.82
CA ASN A 68 -16.41 -6.23 1.74
C ASN A 68 -15.03 -6.84 1.43
N ASN A 69 -14.49 -6.63 0.23
CA ASN A 69 -13.14 -7.05 -0.13
C ASN A 69 -12.06 -6.04 0.26
N VAL A 70 -12.44 -4.83 0.67
CA VAL A 70 -11.53 -3.74 1.00
C VAL A 70 -11.34 -3.62 2.50
N GLU A 71 -10.08 -3.57 2.92
CA GLU A 71 -9.69 -3.08 4.24
C GLU A 71 -9.18 -1.65 4.12
N LEU A 72 -9.61 -0.77 5.03
CA LEU A 72 -9.01 0.55 5.21
C LEU A 72 -8.03 0.53 6.38
N GLY A 73 -6.76 0.77 6.08
CA GLY A 73 -5.73 1.10 7.06
C GLY A 73 -5.39 2.60 7.01
N ILE A 74 -4.41 3.02 7.80
CA ILE A 74 -3.97 4.43 7.86
C ILE A 74 -2.53 4.61 7.36
N HIS A 75 -2.27 5.78 6.75
CA HIS A 75 -0.98 6.17 6.17
C HIS A 75 -0.40 7.45 6.77
N PRO A 76 0.02 7.45 8.06
CA PRO A 76 0.50 8.65 8.74
C PRO A 76 1.79 9.20 8.14
N ASN A 77 1.85 10.53 8.00
CA ASN A 77 3.03 11.22 7.51
C ASN A 77 3.77 11.94 8.64
N PHE A 78 4.88 11.33 9.08
CA PHE A 78 5.74 11.90 10.11
C PHE A 78 6.89 12.74 9.54
N ASN A 79 7.02 12.88 8.22
CA ASN A 79 8.14 13.59 7.59
C ASN A 79 8.21 15.06 8.02
N ASN A 80 7.07 15.71 8.26
CA ASN A 80 7.07 17.10 8.71
C ASN A 80 7.70 17.27 10.10
N LEU A 81 7.53 16.27 10.98
CA LEU A 81 8.16 16.24 12.30
C LEU A 81 9.68 16.06 12.22
N LEU A 82 10.15 15.36 11.19
CA LEU A 82 11.58 15.03 10.99
C LEU A 82 12.33 16.11 10.21
N PHE A 83 11.69 16.73 9.21
CA PHE A 83 12.38 17.53 8.20
C PHE A 83 11.90 18.98 8.09
N ASN A 84 10.68 19.30 8.56
CA ASN A 84 10.05 20.61 8.33
C ASN A 84 9.80 21.41 9.63
N ASN A 85 10.40 21.00 10.76
CA ASN A 85 10.25 21.63 12.07
C ASN A 85 8.78 21.89 12.47
N ASP A 86 7.92 20.90 12.21
CA ASP A 86 6.53 20.95 12.63
C ASP A 86 6.41 20.77 14.16
N ASN A 87 5.55 21.56 14.79
CA ASN A 87 5.32 21.53 16.24
C ASN A 87 4.28 20.47 16.66
N LYS A 88 3.67 19.75 15.71
CA LYS A 88 2.77 18.63 16.01
C LYS A 88 3.52 17.49 16.72
N SER A 89 2.79 16.72 17.53
CA SER A 89 3.28 15.42 18.02
C SER A 89 2.91 14.30 17.04
N SER A 90 3.60 13.16 17.14
CA SER A 90 3.22 11.93 16.42
C SER A 90 1.80 11.46 16.75
N SER A 91 1.33 11.68 17.98
CA SER A 91 -0.04 11.35 18.39
C SER A 91 -1.10 12.19 17.67
N ILE A 92 -0.83 13.49 17.45
CA ILE A 92 -1.74 14.36 16.69
C ILE A 92 -1.82 13.88 15.23
N VAL A 93 -0.68 13.59 14.59
CA VAL A 93 -0.63 13.07 13.22
C VAL A 93 -1.45 11.78 13.08
N LEU A 94 -1.38 10.89 14.09
CA LEU A 94 -2.11 9.64 14.08
C LEU A 94 -3.62 9.85 14.29
N ASN A 95 -3.99 10.66 15.29
CA ASN A 95 -5.39 10.93 15.62
C ASN A 95 -6.16 11.59 14.47
N GLU A 96 -5.53 12.48 13.72
CA GLU A 96 -6.13 13.10 12.51
C GLU A 96 -6.58 12.03 11.48
N LEU A 97 -5.86 10.91 11.37
CA LEU A 97 -6.25 9.79 10.49
C LEU A 97 -7.28 8.85 11.14
N LEU A 98 -7.26 8.68 12.46
CA LEU A 98 -8.26 7.91 13.19
C LEU A 98 -9.64 8.59 13.18
N GLU A 99 -9.69 9.91 12.99
CA GLU A 99 -10.94 10.63 12.73
C GLU A 99 -11.52 10.34 11.34
N ILE A 100 -10.68 9.92 10.37
CA ILE A 100 -11.07 9.62 8.99
C ILE A 100 -11.43 8.14 8.84
N VAL A 101 -10.59 7.25 9.36
CA VAL A 101 -10.79 5.80 9.30
C VAL A 101 -11.16 5.33 10.70
N GLN A 102 -12.39 4.82 10.85
CA GLN A 102 -12.89 4.31 12.12
C GLN A 102 -12.32 2.92 12.42
N ASP A 103 -11.77 2.74 13.62
CA ASP A 103 -11.24 1.48 14.16
C ASP A 103 -10.28 0.70 13.22
N PRO A 104 -9.27 1.36 12.59
CA PRO A 104 -8.33 0.68 11.71
C PRO A 104 -7.45 -0.28 12.52
N THR A 105 -7.10 -1.41 11.92
CA THR A 105 -6.12 -2.36 12.51
C THR A 105 -4.74 -2.25 11.89
N SER A 106 -4.65 -1.77 10.66
CA SER A 106 -3.42 -1.76 9.87
C SER A 106 -2.87 -0.37 9.64
N VAL A 107 -1.55 -0.24 9.74
CA VAL A 107 -0.81 0.99 9.48
C VAL A 107 0.41 0.73 8.61
N ARG A 108 0.67 1.65 7.69
CA ARG A 108 1.97 1.83 7.05
C ARG A 108 2.28 3.31 7.10
N SER A 109 3.39 3.72 7.66
CA SER A 109 3.80 5.12 7.68
C SER A 109 4.24 5.56 6.29
N HIS A 110 3.88 6.78 5.91
CA HIS A 110 4.47 7.41 4.73
C HIS A 110 5.99 7.48 4.87
N SER A 111 6.69 7.17 3.78
CA SER A 111 8.16 7.02 3.75
C SER A 111 8.72 5.97 4.74
N LEU A 112 7.89 5.02 5.19
CA LEU A 112 8.26 3.90 6.08
C LEU A 112 8.82 4.32 7.44
N THR A 113 8.45 5.52 7.91
CA THR A 113 8.94 6.05 9.20
C THR A 113 8.50 5.15 10.37
N GLN A 114 9.46 4.64 11.14
CA GLN A 114 9.19 3.79 12.30
C GLN A 114 10.30 3.92 13.36
N ASN A 115 9.93 3.70 14.61
CA ASN A 115 10.81 3.54 15.76
C ASN A 115 9.99 2.93 16.90
N GLU A 116 10.63 2.49 17.98
CA GLU A 116 9.99 1.82 19.12
C GLU A 116 8.82 2.62 19.69
N ARG A 117 8.99 3.94 19.86
CA ARG A 117 7.94 4.83 20.39
C ARG A 117 6.74 4.94 19.47
N LEU A 118 6.94 4.91 18.15
CA LEU A 118 5.84 4.88 17.19
C LEU A 118 5.10 3.54 17.22
N ILE A 119 5.82 2.42 17.41
CA ILE A 119 5.18 1.10 17.56
C ILE A 119 4.30 1.06 18.82
N ASP A 120 4.80 1.57 19.95
CA ASP A 120 4.00 1.69 21.18
C ASP A 120 2.79 2.60 20.98
N LEU A 121 2.96 3.75 20.31
CA LEU A 121 1.85 4.65 19.99
C LEU A 121 0.81 3.98 19.08
N PHE A 122 1.24 3.21 18.08
CA PHE A 122 0.32 2.48 17.21
C PHE A 122 -0.53 1.49 18.01
N ARG A 123 0.10 0.72 18.90
CA ARG A 123 -0.58 -0.19 19.83
C ARG A 123 -1.59 0.54 20.70
N ASP A 124 -1.19 1.65 21.31
CA ASP A 124 -2.03 2.42 22.24
C ASP A 124 -3.27 3.00 21.52
N CYS A 125 -3.19 3.19 20.21
CA CYS A 125 -4.31 3.58 19.35
C CYS A 125 -5.10 2.39 18.76
N GLY A 126 -4.84 1.15 19.19
CA GLY A 126 -5.58 -0.04 18.76
C GLY A 126 -5.12 -0.66 17.44
N LEU A 127 -4.04 -0.17 16.83
CA LEU A 127 -3.45 -0.78 15.63
C LEU A 127 -2.67 -2.03 16.01
N THR A 128 -2.74 -3.05 15.16
CA THR A 128 -2.13 -4.36 15.42
C THR A 128 -1.19 -4.82 14.31
N HIS A 129 -1.36 -4.30 13.10
CA HIS A 129 -0.64 -4.74 11.89
C HIS A 129 0.18 -3.60 11.29
N VAL A 130 1.51 -3.71 11.33
CA VAL A 130 2.44 -2.66 10.87
C VAL A 130 3.19 -3.12 9.63
N SER A 131 3.00 -2.43 8.50
CA SER A 131 3.59 -2.80 7.20
C SER A 131 4.73 -1.87 6.75
N ASN A 132 5.59 -1.48 7.69
CA ASN A 132 6.72 -0.55 7.45
C ASN A 132 8.01 -1.22 6.98
N PHE A 133 8.13 -2.54 7.06
CA PHE A 133 9.34 -3.26 6.64
C PHE A 133 9.33 -3.50 5.13
N PHE A 134 10.26 -2.88 4.40
CA PHE A 134 10.51 -3.20 2.99
C PHE A 134 11.67 -4.19 2.87
N LEU A 135 11.41 -5.36 2.28
CA LEU A 135 12.40 -6.39 1.99
C LEU A 135 12.37 -6.69 0.48
N PRO A 136 13.15 -5.98 -0.35
CA PRO A 136 13.03 -6.05 -1.80
C PRO A 136 13.20 -7.49 -2.29
N HIS A 137 12.33 -7.92 -3.21
CA HIS A 137 12.30 -9.29 -3.74
C HIS A 137 13.66 -9.77 -4.27
N CYS A 138 14.46 -8.87 -4.83
CA CYS A 138 15.80 -9.15 -5.37
C CYS A 138 16.88 -9.40 -4.29
N SER A 139 16.57 -9.23 -3.00
CA SER A 139 17.49 -9.50 -1.89
C SER A 139 17.65 -10.99 -1.58
N ASN A 140 16.78 -11.86 -2.12
CA ASN A 140 16.68 -13.28 -1.78
C ASN A 140 16.41 -13.56 -0.28
N ILE A 141 15.97 -12.56 0.48
CA ILE A 141 15.54 -12.72 1.87
C ILE A 141 14.06 -13.09 1.88
N LYS A 142 13.72 -14.20 2.52
CA LYS A 142 12.34 -14.62 2.70
C LYS A 142 11.68 -13.86 3.85
N GLY A 143 10.94 -12.81 3.53
CA GLY A 143 10.08 -12.13 4.49
C GLY A 143 8.90 -13.01 4.91
N ILE A 144 8.63 -13.09 6.21
CA ILE A 144 7.41 -13.67 6.78
C ILE A 144 6.87 -12.70 7.85
N PRO A 145 5.56 -12.67 8.13
CA PRO A 145 5.05 -11.88 9.24
C PRO A 145 5.55 -12.42 10.58
N PHE A 146 5.81 -11.53 11.53
CA PHE A 146 6.34 -11.88 12.86
C PHE A 146 5.81 -10.94 13.93
N TYR A 147 5.92 -11.34 15.20
CA TYR A 147 5.59 -10.48 16.32
C TYR A 147 6.81 -9.65 16.76
N LEU A 148 6.56 -8.39 17.10
CA LEU A 148 7.37 -7.64 18.06
C LEU A 148 6.79 -7.81 19.48
N TRP A 149 7.26 -6.98 20.42
CA TRP A 149 6.71 -6.97 21.78
C TRP A 149 5.20 -6.73 21.76
N GLU A 150 4.53 -7.27 22.78
CA GLU A 150 3.09 -7.12 22.98
C GLU A 150 2.22 -7.50 21.78
N LYS A 151 2.69 -8.47 20.98
CA LYS A 151 2.00 -9.04 19.83
C LYS A 151 1.72 -8.05 18.69
N MET A 152 2.48 -6.96 18.60
CA MET A 152 2.47 -6.12 17.39
C MET A 152 2.95 -6.94 16.18
N ILE A 153 2.13 -7.02 15.13
CA ILE A 153 2.40 -7.86 13.96
C ILE A 153 3.13 -7.03 12.91
N MET A 154 4.38 -7.39 12.63
CA MET A 154 5.18 -6.76 11.59
C MET A 154 5.03 -7.53 10.28
N ILE A 155 4.81 -6.78 9.20
CA ILE A 155 4.36 -7.33 7.91
C ILE A 155 5.26 -6.80 6.82
N PRO A 156 6.32 -7.55 6.47
CA PRO A 156 7.23 -7.16 5.40
C PRO A 156 6.50 -7.08 4.05
N HIS A 157 6.74 -6.03 3.29
CA HIS A 157 6.38 -5.97 1.88
C HIS A 157 7.63 -6.05 1.01
N PHE A 158 7.50 -6.72 -0.12
CA PHE A 158 8.65 -7.16 -0.92
C PHE A 158 8.76 -6.46 -2.28
N TRP A 159 7.71 -5.73 -2.65
CA TRP A 159 7.68 -4.92 -3.84
C TRP A 159 6.87 -3.64 -3.59
N GLN A 160 7.38 -2.53 -4.11
CA GLN A 160 6.73 -1.23 -4.12
C GLN A 160 7.07 -0.54 -5.43
N ASP A 161 6.08 0.01 -6.15
CA ASP A 161 6.25 0.55 -7.50
C ASP A 161 7.42 1.54 -7.66
N ASN A 162 7.39 2.68 -6.97
CA ASN A 162 8.38 3.74 -7.08
C ASN A 162 9.77 3.30 -6.61
N VAL A 163 9.84 2.47 -5.57
CA VAL A 163 11.11 1.89 -5.09
C VAL A 163 11.66 0.89 -6.09
N SER A 164 10.81 0.06 -6.70
CA SER A 164 11.22 -0.91 -7.72
C SER A 164 11.82 -0.22 -8.94
N ILE A 165 11.23 0.91 -9.38
CA ILE A 165 11.77 1.74 -10.46
C ILE A 165 13.13 2.32 -10.05
N LYS A 166 13.27 2.89 -8.84
CA LYS A 166 14.55 3.42 -8.33
C LYS A 166 15.65 2.36 -8.27
N MET A 167 15.28 1.16 -7.81
CA MET A 167 16.20 0.02 -7.67
C MET A 167 16.47 -0.70 -8.99
N LYS A 168 15.69 -0.42 -10.06
CA LYS A 168 15.66 -1.20 -11.31
C LYS A 168 15.49 -2.70 -11.06
N SER A 169 14.69 -3.06 -10.06
CA SER A 169 14.53 -4.46 -9.61
C SER A 169 13.56 -5.26 -10.46
N GLY A 170 12.79 -4.61 -11.33
CA GLY A 170 11.75 -5.25 -12.13
C GLY A 170 10.55 -5.71 -11.31
N PHE A 171 9.53 -6.21 -12.02
CA PHE A 171 8.29 -6.69 -11.42
C PHE A 171 8.37 -8.20 -11.14
N PRO A 172 8.19 -8.65 -9.88
CA PRO A 172 8.26 -10.06 -9.54
C PRO A 172 6.92 -10.74 -9.85
N LEU A 173 6.74 -11.13 -11.12
CA LEU A 173 5.67 -12.01 -11.56
C LEU A 173 6.22 -13.44 -11.64
N ASN A 174 5.68 -14.36 -10.84
CA ASN A 174 6.11 -15.76 -10.87
C ASN A 174 4.99 -16.66 -11.39
N GLU A 175 5.08 -17.07 -12.66
CA GLU A 175 4.17 -18.06 -13.26
C GLU A 175 4.34 -19.48 -12.68
N ASN A 176 5.35 -19.75 -11.82
CA ASN A 176 5.59 -21.10 -11.30
C ASN A 176 6.03 -21.23 -9.84
N LYS A 177 6.14 -20.15 -9.07
CA LYS A 177 6.39 -20.22 -7.61
C LYS A 177 5.82 -18.97 -6.94
N LEU A 178 4.58 -19.04 -6.49
CA LEU A 178 4.14 -18.17 -5.40
C LEU A 178 5.18 -18.30 -4.29
N GLN A 179 5.92 -17.24 -4.01
CA GLN A 179 6.65 -17.18 -2.75
C GLN A 179 5.62 -17.36 -1.65
N SER A 180 6.01 -17.98 -0.54
CA SER A 180 5.02 -18.34 0.47
C SER A 180 4.34 -17.14 1.14
N PHE A 181 4.72 -15.91 0.84
CA PHE A 181 4.11 -14.69 1.38
C PHE A 181 4.48 -13.52 0.47
N GLN A 182 3.49 -12.81 -0.09
CA GLN A 182 3.74 -11.74 -1.04
C GLN A 182 2.86 -10.52 -0.69
N VAL A 183 3.50 -9.40 -0.35
CA VAL A 183 2.80 -8.12 -0.14
C VAL A 183 3.30 -7.10 -1.15
N TYR A 184 2.42 -6.70 -2.07
CA TYR A 184 2.72 -5.69 -3.08
C TYR A 184 2.19 -4.32 -2.61
N ASN A 185 2.99 -3.27 -2.79
CA ASN A 185 2.58 -1.90 -2.54
C ASN A 185 2.51 -1.12 -3.86
N PHE A 186 1.34 -0.57 -4.16
CA PHE A 186 1.09 0.31 -5.29
C PHE A 186 0.64 1.68 -4.79
N HIS A 187 0.90 2.73 -5.57
CA HIS A 187 0.32 4.05 -5.34
C HIS A 187 -0.65 4.36 -6.48
N PRO A 188 -1.87 4.86 -6.20
CA PRO A 188 -2.87 5.15 -7.23
C PRO A 188 -2.32 6.06 -8.34
N ILE A 189 -1.49 7.05 -8.00
CA ILE A 189 -0.87 7.95 -8.98
C ILE A 189 0.02 7.21 -9.99
N HIS A 190 0.77 6.20 -9.54
CA HIS A 190 1.64 5.44 -10.42
C HIS A 190 0.86 4.47 -11.31
N VAL A 191 -0.23 3.90 -10.79
CA VAL A 191 -1.19 3.09 -11.57
C VAL A 191 -1.90 3.95 -12.62
N TYR A 192 -2.32 5.17 -12.27
CA TYR A 192 -3.00 6.08 -13.19
C TYR A 192 -2.10 6.55 -14.32
N LEU A 193 -0.85 6.90 -14.02
CA LEU A 193 0.15 7.29 -15.02
C LEU A 193 0.75 6.10 -15.79
N ASN A 194 0.47 4.87 -15.37
CA ASN A 194 1.18 3.68 -15.82
C ASN A 194 2.71 3.85 -15.75
N THR A 195 3.20 4.36 -14.62
CA THR A 195 4.57 4.86 -14.49
C THR A 195 5.59 3.78 -14.86
N ALA A 196 6.42 4.03 -15.87
CA ALA A 196 7.59 3.19 -16.21
C ALA A 196 8.92 3.86 -15.80
N ASP A 197 8.90 5.18 -15.66
CA ASP A 197 10.02 6.03 -15.25
C ASP A 197 9.47 7.16 -14.36
N LEU A 198 10.12 7.41 -13.23
CA LEU A 198 9.76 8.49 -12.29
C LEU A 198 9.87 9.90 -12.90
N ASN A 199 10.56 10.06 -14.03
CA ASN A 199 10.60 11.33 -14.76
C ASN A 199 9.20 11.83 -15.15
N ILE A 200 8.28 10.95 -15.54
CA ILE A 200 6.90 11.35 -15.88
C ILE A 200 6.19 11.84 -14.62
N TYR A 201 6.33 11.12 -13.52
CA TYR A 201 5.77 11.50 -12.23
C TYR A 201 6.27 12.90 -11.78
N GLU A 202 7.57 13.16 -11.85
CA GLU A 202 8.12 14.46 -11.44
C GLU A 202 7.70 15.60 -12.37
N LYS A 203 7.68 15.38 -13.70
CA LYS A 203 7.26 16.39 -14.68
C LYS A 203 5.78 16.76 -14.56
N THR A 204 4.95 15.85 -14.07
CA THR A 204 3.50 16.04 -13.95
C THR A 204 3.06 16.40 -12.54
N ARG A 205 3.98 16.54 -11.58
CA ARG A 205 3.67 16.77 -10.15
C ARG A 205 2.72 17.95 -9.91
N SER A 206 2.86 19.03 -10.67
CA SER A 206 2.00 20.22 -10.56
C SER A 206 0.54 19.98 -10.98
N ILE A 207 0.26 18.91 -11.73
CA ILE A 207 -1.06 18.57 -12.26
C ILE A 207 -1.60 17.23 -11.71
N HIS A 208 -1.01 16.66 -10.65
CA HIS A 208 -1.49 15.42 -10.03
C HIS A 208 -2.92 15.52 -9.45
N HIS A 209 -3.41 16.74 -9.22
CA HIS A 209 -4.80 17.00 -8.82
C HIS A 209 -5.74 17.31 -10.01
N ASN A 210 -5.28 17.20 -11.25
CA ASN A 210 -6.09 17.43 -12.45
C ASN A 210 -6.11 16.17 -13.35
N PRO A 211 -6.93 15.15 -13.02
CA PRO A 211 -6.99 13.88 -13.76
C PRO A 211 -7.25 14.04 -15.27
N ASN A 212 -8.08 15.02 -15.64
CA ASN A 212 -8.45 15.32 -17.02
C ASN A 212 -7.27 15.76 -17.89
N GLU A 213 -6.30 16.47 -17.30
CA GLU A 213 -5.05 16.83 -17.97
C GLU A 213 -4.01 15.71 -17.81
N LEU A 214 -3.93 15.13 -16.62
CA LEU A 214 -2.94 14.11 -16.28
C LEU A 214 -3.03 12.86 -17.16
N ILE A 215 -4.23 12.51 -17.62
CA ILE A 215 -4.46 11.32 -18.46
C ILE A 215 -3.65 11.35 -19.76
N SER A 216 -3.37 12.53 -20.34
CA SER A 216 -2.57 12.63 -21.56
C SER A 216 -1.09 12.28 -21.37
N PHE A 217 -0.65 12.13 -20.12
CA PHE A 217 0.72 11.72 -19.76
C PHE A 217 0.81 10.24 -19.37
N ARG A 218 -0.32 9.50 -19.38
CA ARG A 218 -0.32 8.07 -19.12
C ARG A 218 0.59 7.38 -20.13
N HIS A 219 1.51 6.56 -19.64
CA HIS A 219 2.40 5.81 -20.49
C HIS A 219 1.64 4.70 -21.23
N ASP A 220 1.81 4.60 -22.55
CA ASP A 220 1.13 3.59 -23.38
C ASP A 220 1.85 2.22 -23.40
N GLY A 221 3.07 2.14 -22.87
CA GLY A 221 3.86 0.91 -22.82
C GLY A 221 3.68 0.09 -21.54
N TYR A 222 4.63 -0.80 -21.26
CA TYR A 222 4.60 -1.60 -20.04
C TYR A 222 5.08 -0.77 -18.85
N GLY A 223 4.21 -0.58 -17.85
CA GLY A 223 4.51 0.15 -16.63
C GLY A 223 3.73 -0.39 -15.43
N VAL A 224 3.63 0.41 -14.36
CA VAL A 224 3.00 0.01 -13.10
C VAL A 224 1.53 -0.43 -13.26
N ARG A 225 0.77 0.19 -14.18
CA ARG A 225 -0.61 -0.23 -14.47
C ARG A 225 -0.63 -1.62 -15.11
N SER A 226 0.23 -1.82 -16.11
CA SER A 226 0.38 -3.10 -16.80
C SER A 226 0.78 -4.21 -15.83
N GLN A 227 1.70 -3.93 -14.90
CA GLN A 227 2.14 -4.85 -13.86
C GLN A 227 1.00 -5.27 -12.93
N LEU A 228 0.18 -4.32 -12.47
CA LEU A 228 -1.00 -4.61 -11.65
C LEU A 228 -1.99 -5.52 -12.39
N ILE A 229 -2.33 -5.17 -13.63
CA ILE A 229 -3.26 -5.96 -14.46
C ILE A 229 -2.70 -7.37 -14.68
N GLN A 230 -1.43 -7.48 -15.06
CA GLN A 230 -0.78 -8.76 -15.30
C GLN A 230 -0.77 -9.65 -14.05
N LEU A 231 -0.54 -9.08 -12.86
CA LEU A 231 -0.61 -9.80 -11.60
C LEU A 231 -2.00 -10.38 -11.35
N LEU A 232 -3.03 -9.57 -11.56
CA LEU A 232 -4.43 -9.96 -11.37
C LEU A 232 -4.81 -11.08 -12.35
N GLU A 233 -4.54 -10.89 -13.64
CA GLU A 233 -4.84 -11.87 -14.69
C GLU A 233 -4.17 -13.22 -14.42
N THR A 234 -2.88 -13.22 -14.07
CA THR A 234 -2.09 -14.44 -13.86
C THR A 234 -2.50 -15.21 -12.60
N CYS A 235 -2.97 -14.51 -11.57
CA CYS A 235 -3.29 -15.14 -10.28
C CYS A 235 -4.73 -15.67 -10.19
N ILE A 236 -5.60 -15.21 -11.09
CA ILE A 236 -7.04 -15.50 -11.07
C ILE A 236 -7.43 -16.49 -12.18
N SER A 237 -6.69 -16.51 -13.30
CA SER A 237 -6.78 -17.57 -14.31
C SER A 237 -6.43 -18.95 -13.73
#